data_AF-A0A952ZF12-F1
#
_entry.id   AF-A0A952ZF12-F1
#
_cell.length_a   1.000
_cell.length_b   1.000
_cell.length_c   1.000
_cell.angle_alpha   90.00
_cell.angle_beta   90.00
_cell.angle_gamma   90.00
#
_symmetry.space_group_name_H-M   'P 1'
#
loop_
_entity.id
_entity.type
_entity.pdbx_description
1 polymer ?
#
loop_
_entity_poly.entity_id
_entity_poly.type
_entity_poly.pdbx_seq_one_letter_code
_entity_poly.pdbx_strand_id
1 'polypeptide(L)'
;MYEPFVGEIAYVAFNFAPPGWLVADGRSLSIRDYQMLFALVGTTYGGNGVTAFNLPDLRETDGAGNKQPGYQVGKPTALIAYQGVFPTRP
;
A
#
# COMPACT_ATOMS: atom_id res chain seq x y z
N MET A 1 13.07 15.88 -9.45
CA MET A 1 11.82 15.09 -9.43
C MET A 1 11.81 14.35 -8.10
N TYR A 2 10.67 14.23 -7.43
CA TYR A 2 10.59 13.51 -6.15
C TYR A 2 10.49 12.00 -6.46
N GLU A 3 11.41 11.21 -5.91
CA GLU A 3 11.37 9.75 -5.94
C GLU A 3 11.00 9.26 -4.53
N PRO A 4 9.86 8.55 -4.37
CA PRO A 4 9.44 8.06 -3.06
C PRO A 4 10.33 6.92 -2.58
N PHE A 5 10.32 6.66 -1.28
CA PHE A 5 10.86 5.40 -0.77
C PHE A 5 9.87 4.26 -1.02
N VAL A 6 10.36 3.05 -1.32
CA VAL A 6 9.50 1.87 -1.34
C VAL A 6 8.92 1.66 0.06
N GLY A 7 7.61 1.41 0.14
CA GLY A 7 6.86 1.31 1.39
C GLY A 7 6.40 2.64 1.98
N GLU A 8 6.71 3.77 1.34
CA GLU A 8 6.22 5.08 1.76
C GLU A 8 4.68 5.17 1.63
N ILE A 9 4.05 5.78 2.64
CA ILE A 9 2.61 6.03 2.66
C ILE A 9 2.34 7.49 2.32
N ALA A 10 1.48 7.71 1.32
CA ALA A 10 1.03 9.04 0.93
C ALA A 10 -0.50 9.13 0.98
N TYR A 11 -1.02 10.22 1.54
CA TYR A 11 -2.44 10.55 1.48
C TYR A 11 -2.69 11.52 0.33
N VAL A 12 -3.58 11.15 -0.58
CA VAL A 12 -3.88 11.94 -1.78
C VAL A 12 -5.36 12.29 -1.86
N ALA A 13 -5.68 13.47 -2.36
CA ALA A 13 -7.08 13.89 -2.54
C ALA A 13 -7.73 13.30 -3.80
N PHE A 14 -6.93 12.70 -4.69
CA PHE A 14 -7.42 12.05 -5.89
C PHE A 14 -7.67 10.55 -5.67
N ASN A 15 -7.92 9.90 -6.78
CA ASN A 15 -8.96 8.91 -6.91
C ASN A 15 -8.47 7.58 -7.48
N PHE A 16 -7.19 7.55 -7.83
CA PHE A 16 -6.54 6.51 -8.57
C PHE A 16 -5.11 6.39 -8.03
N ALA A 17 -4.49 5.23 -8.21
CA ALA A 17 -3.07 5.07 -7.91
C ALA A 17 -2.27 5.35 -9.19
N PRO A 18 -1.37 6.35 -9.22
CA PRO A 18 -0.46 6.55 -10.33
C PRO A 18 0.55 5.39 -10.42
N PRO A 19 1.28 5.25 -11.55
CA PRO A 19 2.32 4.24 -11.67
C PRO A 19 3.33 4.29 -10.51
N GLY A 20 3.72 3.13 -9.99
CA GLY A 20 4.60 3.02 -8.83
C GLY A 20 3.90 3.09 -7.46
N TRP A 21 2.58 3.32 -7.44
CA TRP A 21 1.76 3.35 -6.23
C TRP A 21 0.63 2.33 -6.27
N LEU A 22 0.22 1.86 -5.09
CA LEU A 22 -0.96 1.04 -4.89
C LEU A 22 -1.84 1.65 -3.81
N VAL A 23 -3.14 1.38 -3.83
CA VAL A 23 -4.02 1.74 -2.73
C VAL A 23 -3.73 0.82 -1.53
N ALA A 24 -3.57 1.40 -0.35
CA ALA A 24 -3.37 0.67 0.91
C ALA A 24 -4.72 0.14 1.44
N ASP A 25 -5.24 -0.90 0.78
CA ASP A 25 -6.57 -1.47 1.04
C ASP A 25 -6.57 -2.87 1.65
N GLY A 26 -5.41 -3.37 2.10
CA GLY A 26 -5.31 -4.71 2.68
C GLY A 26 -5.30 -5.85 1.66
N ARG A 27 -5.28 -5.58 0.34
CA ARG A 27 -5.29 -6.64 -0.68
C ARG A 27 -4.06 -7.55 -0.58
N SER A 28 -4.21 -8.78 -1.05
CA SER A 28 -3.10 -9.71 -1.21
C SER A 28 -2.38 -9.47 -2.53
N LEU A 29 -1.06 -9.45 -2.49
CA LEU A 29 -0.16 -9.22 -3.63
C LEU A 29 0.81 -10.39 -3.79
N SER A 30 1.14 -10.67 -5.05
CA SER A 30 2.18 -11.63 -5.43
C SER A 30 3.56 -11.13 -5.00
N ILE A 31 4.29 -11.94 -4.21
CA ILE A 31 5.66 -11.60 -3.80
C ILE A 31 6.58 -11.48 -5.02
N ARG A 32 6.34 -12.29 -6.06
CA ARG A 32 7.14 -12.31 -7.29
C ARG A 32 7.11 -10.96 -8.01
N ASP A 33 5.98 -10.26 -7.98
CA ASP A 33 5.81 -9.01 -8.71
C ASP A 33 6.17 -7.77 -7.87
N TYR A 34 6.18 -7.91 -6.53
CA TYR A 34 6.40 -6.81 -5.60
C TYR A 34 7.51 -7.11 -4.57
N GLN A 35 8.62 -7.70 -5.05
CA GLN A 35 9.73 -8.17 -4.20
C GLN A 35 10.33 -7.07 -3.31
N MET A 36 10.51 -5.85 -3.84
CA MET A 36 11.06 -4.73 -3.07
C MET A 36 10.15 -4.34 -1.92
N LEU A 37 8.83 -4.28 -2.16
CA LEU A 37 7.87 -3.96 -1.12
C LEU A 37 7.79 -5.07 -0.07
N PHE A 38 7.79 -6.33 -0.51
CA PHE A 38 7.81 -7.48 0.40
C PHE A 38 9.07 -7.52 1.28
N ALA A 39 10.24 -7.15 0.76
CA ALA A 39 11.47 -7.12 1.55
C ALA A 39 11.41 -6.13 2.74
N LEU A 40 10.55 -5.12 2.66
CA LEU A 40 10.36 -4.13 3.73
C LEU A 40 9.19 -4.47 4.66
N VAL A 41 8.06 -4.88 4.08
CA VAL A 41 6.79 -5.09 4.80
C VAL A 41 6.65 -6.52 5.31
N GLY A 42 7.25 -7.49 4.64
CA GLY A 42 7.11 -8.91 4.94
C GLY A 42 5.64 -9.35 4.94
N THR A 43 5.29 -10.18 5.93
CA THR A 43 3.92 -10.67 6.15
C THR A 43 3.22 -9.98 7.32
N THR A 44 3.66 -8.77 7.71
CA THR A 44 3.12 -8.05 8.87
C THR A 44 1.60 -7.87 8.81
N TYR A 45 1.04 -7.69 7.61
CA TYR A 45 -0.40 -7.54 7.39
C TYR A 45 -1.10 -8.83 6.91
N GLY A 46 -0.38 -9.96 6.98
CA GLY A 46 -0.86 -11.27 6.54
C GLY A 46 -0.26 -11.73 5.19
N GLY A 47 -0.89 -12.75 4.63
CA GLY A 47 -0.36 -13.52 3.50
C GLY A 47 0.42 -14.75 3.97
N ASN A 48 0.90 -15.55 3.01
CA ASN A 48 1.57 -16.82 3.31
C ASN A 48 3.10 -16.71 3.35
N GLY A 49 3.67 -15.55 2.97
CA GLY A 49 5.12 -15.30 2.99
C GLY A 49 5.93 -16.10 1.98
N VAL A 50 5.28 -16.90 1.13
CA VAL A 50 5.92 -17.76 0.13
C VAL A 50 5.54 -17.31 -1.28
N THR A 51 4.23 -17.12 -1.54
CA THR A 51 3.72 -16.66 -2.83
C THR A 51 3.06 -15.30 -2.74
N ALA A 52 2.47 -14.96 -1.59
CA ALA A 52 1.72 -13.75 -1.41
C ALA A 52 1.92 -13.11 -0.02
N PHE A 53 1.79 -11.79 0.01
CA PHE A 53 1.78 -10.96 1.21
C PHE A 53 0.64 -9.95 1.10
N ASN A 54 0.19 -9.41 2.23
CA ASN A 54 -0.88 -8.42 2.24
C ASN A 54 -0.34 -7.01 2.46
N LEU A 55 -1.03 -6.04 1.85
CA LEU A 55 -0.82 -4.62 2.13
C LEU A 55 -1.39 -4.22 3.49
N PRO A 56 -0.98 -3.07 4.06
CA PRO A 56 -1.75 -2.43 5.12
C PRO A 56 -3.16 -2.06 4.62
N ASP A 57 -4.16 -2.22 5.49
CA ASP A 57 -5.51 -1.70 5.26
C ASP A 57 -5.66 -0.36 5.99
N LEU A 58 -5.40 0.72 5.26
CA LEU A 58 -5.52 2.11 5.73
C LEU A 58 -6.85 2.74 5.32
N ARG A 59 -7.83 1.94 4.90
CA ARG A 59 -9.14 2.45 4.52
C ARG A 59 -9.87 2.95 5.76
N GLU A 60 -10.51 4.09 5.56
CA GLU A 60 -11.42 4.68 6.52
C GLU A 60 -12.52 3.67 6.90
N THR A 61 -12.89 3.68 8.17
CA THR A 61 -13.99 2.86 8.66
C THR A 61 -15.18 3.78 8.85
N ASP A 62 -16.35 3.39 8.35
CA ASP A 62 -17.56 4.19 8.59
C ASP A 62 -18.01 4.10 10.05
N GLY A 63 -19.00 4.91 10.44
CA GLY A 63 -19.56 4.89 11.80
C GLY A 63 -20.24 3.55 12.18
N ALA A 64 -20.42 2.64 11.22
CA ALA A 64 -20.97 1.30 11.42
C ALA A 64 -19.87 0.22 11.50
N GLY A 65 -18.58 0.58 11.41
CA GLY A 65 -17.48 -0.37 11.51
C GLY A 65 -17.07 -1.02 10.18
N ASN A 66 -17.66 -0.62 9.05
CA ASN A 66 -17.34 -1.20 7.74
C ASN A 66 -16.15 -0.49 7.11
N LYS A 67 -15.23 -1.27 6.53
CA LYS A 67 -14.14 -0.74 5.71
C LYS A 67 -14.71 -0.14 4.43
N GLN A 68 -14.45 1.15 4.25
CA GLN A 68 -14.87 1.86 3.05
C GLN A 68 -14.10 1.35 1.83
N PRO A 69 -14.60 1.55 0.59
CA PRO A 69 -13.86 1.19 -0.61
C PRO A 69 -12.49 1.90 -0.65
N GLY A 70 -11.49 1.27 -1.26
CA GLY A 70 -10.15 1.85 -1.36
C GLY A 70 -10.12 3.21 -2.08
N TYR A 71 -11.09 3.48 -2.95
CA TYR A 71 -11.30 4.79 -3.55
C TYR A 71 -12.64 5.40 -3.11
N GLN A 72 -12.63 6.65 -2.66
CA GLN A 72 -13.84 7.39 -2.29
C GLN A 72 -13.82 8.83 -2.78
N VAL A 73 -14.96 9.28 -3.32
CA VAL A 73 -15.15 10.67 -3.73
C VAL A 73 -15.19 11.56 -2.48
N GLY A 74 -14.36 12.61 -2.44
CA GLY A 74 -14.37 13.60 -1.36
C GLY A 74 -13.64 13.18 -0.08
N LYS A 75 -12.89 12.06 -0.10
CA LYS A 75 -12.04 11.64 1.02
C LYS A 75 -10.60 11.38 0.54
N PRO A 76 -9.59 11.62 1.40
CA PRO A 76 -8.22 11.28 1.05
C PRO A 76 -8.06 9.76 0.93
N THR A 77 -7.32 9.33 -0.09
CA THR A 77 -6.97 7.94 -0.35
C THR A 77 -5.54 7.68 0.13
N ALA A 78 -5.34 6.61 0.91
CA ALA A 78 -4.01 6.18 1.31
C ALA A 78 -3.37 5.31 0.22
N LEU A 79 -2.19 5.71 -0.24
CA LEU A 79 -1.39 4.99 -1.22
C LEU A 79 -0.08 4.51 -0.58
N ILE A 80 0.43 3.38 -1.07
CA ILE A 80 1.73 2.82 -0.73
C ILE A 80 2.60 2.73 -1.99
N ALA A 81 3.83 3.23 -1.91
CA ALA A 81 4.79 3.15 -3.01
C ALA A 81 5.36 1.72 -3.09
N TYR A 82 5.22 1.07 -4.25
CA TYR A 82 5.83 -0.24 -4.51
C TYR A 82 7.09 -0.15 -5.40
N GLN A 83 7.32 1.03 -5.99
CA GLN A 83 8.53 1.38 -6.74
C GLN A 83 9.12 2.68 -6.18
N GLY A 84 10.44 2.80 -6.21
CA GLY A 84 11.15 3.96 -5.66
C GLY A 84 12.50 3.58 -5.08
N VAL A 85 13.04 4.45 -4.23
CA VAL A 85 14.31 4.24 -3.55
C VAL A 85 14.13 3.19 -2.44
N PHE A 86 14.97 2.16 -2.42
CA PHE A 86 14.94 1.19 -1.33
C PHE A 86 15.61 1.80 -0.09
N PRO A 87 14.93 1.90 1.07
CA PRO A 87 15.50 2.51 2.26
C PRO A 87 16.59 1.60 2.84
N THR A 88 17.79 2.15 3.06
CA THR A 88 18.90 1.45 3.70
C THR A 88 18.90 1.75 5.20
N ARG A 89 18.97 0.70 6.03
CA ARG A 89 19.21 0.87 7.47
C ARG A 89 20.68 1.24 7.68
N PRO A 90 21.02 2.32 8.41
CA PRO A 90 22.40 2.66 8.76
C PRO A 90 23.02 1.64 9.73
#